data_AF-A0A7I7NYZ3-F1
#
_entry.id   AF-A0A7I7NYZ3-F1
#
_cell.length_a   1.000
_cell.length_b   1.000
_cell.length_c   1.000
_cell.angle_alpha   90.00
_cell.angle_beta   90.00
_cell.angle_gamma   90.00
#
_symmetry.space_group_name_H-M   'P 1'
#
loop_
_entity.id
_entity.type
_entity.pdbx_description
1 polymer ?
#
loop_
_entity_poly.entity_id
_entity_poly.type
_entity_poly.pdbx_seq_one_letter_code
_entity_poly.pdbx_strand_id
1 'polypeptide(L)'
;MTIMAPASVGESLDPRDPLLRLSNFFDEGSVELLHERDRSGVLAASGNVNGMRTIAFCTDGTVMGGAMGVEGCAHIVNAYDTAIEEQSPIVGIWHSGGARLAEGVKALHAVGTVFEAMIRASGYVPQISVVVGFAAGGAAYGPALTDVIVMAPESRVFVTGPDVVRSVTGEDVDMASLGGPETHHKKSGVCHIVADDELDAYERGRRLVGLFCQQGHFDRSKAEAGDTDIHALLPESARRAYDVRPIVTAILDDETPFDEFQANWAPSMVIGLGRLSGRTVGVLANNPLRLGGCLNSESAEKAARFVRLCDAFGIPLVVVVDVPGYLPGVDQEWGGVVRRGAKLLHAFGECTVPRVTLVTRKTYGGAYIAMNSRSLNATKVYAWPDAEVAVMGAKAAVGILHKKKLAAAADHEREALHDELAAEHEKIAGGVDSAIEIGVVDEKIDPSHTRSKLTEALAQAPARRGRHKNIPL
;
A
#
# COMPACT_ATOMS: atom_id res chain seq x y z
N MET A 1 -4.18 -56.42 -22.47
CA MET A 1 -5.13 -55.51 -21.81
C MET A 1 -4.91 -55.68 -20.32
N THR A 2 -4.12 -54.81 -19.70
CA THR A 2 -4.01 -54.70 -18.25
C THR A 2 -3.86 -53.22 -17.98
N ILE A 3 -5.00 -52.57 -17.78
CA ILE A 3 -5.09 -51.16 -17.41
C ILE A 3 -4.62 -51.14 -15.95
N MET A 4 -3.40 -50.66 -15.72
CA MET A 4 -2.95 -50.33 -14.37
C MET A 4 -3.82 -49.17 -13.89
N ALA A 5 -4.49 -49.37 -12.76
CA ALA A 5 -5.18 -48.31 -12.04
C ALA A 5 -4.21 -47.15 -11.76
N PRO A 6 -4.67 -45.88 -11.74
CA PRO A 6 -3.80 -44.76 -11.40
C PRO A 6 -3.27 -45.00 -9.98
N ALA A 7 -1.95 -44.88 -9.81
CA ALA A 7 -1.34 -44.84 -8.49
C ALA A 7 -1.99 -43.70 -7.70
N SER A 8 -2.42 -43.99 -6.47
CA SER A 8 -2.84 -42.99 -5.49
C SER A 8 -1.80 -41.86 -5.44
N VAL A 9 -2.25 -40.62 -5.64
CA VAL A 9 -1.42 -39.42 -5.53
C VAL A 9 -1.00 -39.28 -4.06
N GLY A 10 0.14 -39.87 -3.70
CA GLY A 10 0.76 -39.71 -2.38
C GLY A 10 1.31 -38.29 -2.20
N GLU A 11 1.61 -37.94 -0.95
CA GLU A 11 2.33 -36.71 -0.59
C GLU A 11 3.61 -36.60 -1.42
N SER A 12 3.67 -35.58 -2.30
CA SER A 12 4.87 -35.26 -3.07
C SER A 12 5.90 -34.62 -2.15
N LEU A 13 7.16 -35.03 -2.27
CA LEU A 13 8.28 -34.39 -1.58
C LEU A 13 8.83 -33.17 -2.34
N ASP A 14 8.27 -32.83 -3.51
CA ASP A 14 8.66 -31.61 -4.24
C ASP A 14 8.11 -30.37 -3.50
N PRO A 15 8.96 -29.42 -3.07
CA PRO A 15 8.50 -28.21 -2.37
C PRO A 15 7.57 -27.34 -3.21
N ARG A 16 7.52 -27.55 -4.53
CA ARG A 16 6.63 -26.84 -5.45
C ARG A 16 5.26 -27.50 -5.60
N ASP A 17 5.04 -28.67 -5.00
CA ASP A 17 3.75 -29.35 -5.04
C ASP A 17 2.65 -28.42 -4.49
N PRO A 18 1.55 -28.23 -5.24
CA PRO A 18 0.55 -27.24 -4.87
C PRO A 18 -0.24 -27.64 -3.62
N LEU A 19 -0.39 -28.94 -3.32
CA LEU A 19 -1.05 -29.37 -2.08
C LEU A 19 -0.16 -29.05 -0.88
N LEU A 20 1.15 -29.29 -0.97
CA LEU A 20 2.08 -28.95 0.09
C LEU A 20 2.08 -27.43 0.37
N ARG A 21 2.13 -26.60 -0.68
CA ARG A 21 2.08 -25.13 -0.54
C ARG A 21 0.78 -24.63 0.07
N LEU A 22 -0.36 -25.19 -0.35
CA LEU A 22 -1.66 -24.86 0.25
C LEU A 22 -1.75 -25.30 1.71
N SER A 23 -1.24 -26.50 2.05
CA SER A 23 -1.19 -26.99 3.43
C SER A 23 -0.30 -26.15 4.33
N ASN A 24 0.81 -25.62 3.82
CA ASN A 24 1.67 -24.68 4.57
C ASN A 24 1.02 -23.30 4.74
N PHE A 25 0.10 -22.92 3.85
CA PHE A 25 -0.59 -21.64 3.90
C PHE A 25 -1.83 -21.66 4.81
N PHE A 26 -2.60 -22.75 4.79
CA PHE A 26 -3.78 -22.91 5.63
C PHE A 26 -3.44 -23.37 7.04
N ASP A 27 -4.39 -23.19 7.97
CA ASP A 27 -4.32 -23.77 9.31
C ASP A 27 -4.32 -25.31 9.21
N GLU A 28 -3.55 -25.95 10.09
CA GLU A 28 -3.34 -27.40 10.07
C GLU A 28 -4.66 -28.18 10.04
N GLY A 29 -4.77 -29.13 9.10
CA GLY A 29 -5.95 -30.00 8.97
C GLY A 29 -7.21 -29.32 8.41
N SER A 30 -7.14 -28.06 7.96
CA SER A 30 -8.31 -27.33 7.47
C SER A 30 -8.51 -27.37 5.94
N VAL A 31 -7.57 -27.94 5.19
CA VAL A 31 -7.58 -27.94 3.72
C VAL A 31 -8.71 -28.82 3.16
N GLU A 32 -9.57 -28.23 2.37
CA GLU A 32 -10.66 -28.87 1.62
C GLU A 32 -10.54 -28.50 0.14
N LEU A 33 -10.28 -29.49 -0.72
CA LEU A 33 -10.10 -29.25 -2.15
C LEU A 33 -11.43 -28.86 -2.82
N LEU A 34 -11.39 -27.85 -3.68
CA LEU A 34 -12.56 -27.42 -4.46
C LEU A 34 -12.81 -28.31 -5.69
N HIS A 35 -11.84 -29.14 -6.05
CA HIS A 35 -11.91 -30.11 -7.13
C HIS A 35 -10.93 -31.26 -6.89
N GLU A 36 -11.13 -32.40 -7.55
CA GLU A 36 -10.16 -33.50 -7.52
C GLU A 36 -8.81 -33.06 -8.13
N ARG A 37 -7.71 -33.60 -7.61
CA ARG A 37 -6.37 -33.33 -8.17
C ARG A 37 -6.32 -33.84 -9.60
N ASP A 38 -5.91 -32.97 -10.52
CA ASP A 38 -5.76 -33.29 -11.93
C ASP A 38 -4.40 -32.79 -12.47
N ARG A 39 -4.24 -32.78 -13.80
CA ARG A 39 -3.03 -32.31 -14.49
C ARG A 39 -3.21 -30.94 -15.12
N SER A 40 -4.19 -30.17 -14.66
CA SER A 40 -4.51 -28.84 -15.19
C SER A 40 -3.41 -27.81 -14.93
N GLY A 41 -2.51 -28.09 -13.96
CA GLY A 41 -1.45 -27.18 -13.53
C GLY A 41 -1.90 -26.17 -12.47
N VAL A 42 -3.07 -26.39 -11.86
CA VAL A 42 -3.62 -25.59 -10.76
C VAL A 42 -4.27 -26.52 -9.74
N LEU A 43 -4.16 -26.18 -8.46
CA LEU A 43 -4.99 -26.75 -7.41
C LEU A 43 -5.69 -25.62 -6.66
N ALA A 44 -7.00 -25.72 -6.49
CA ALA A 44 -7.78 -24.80 -5.68
C ALA A 44 -8.37 -25.51 -4.45
N ALA A 45 -8.36 -24.80 -3.34
CA ALA A 45 -8.84 -25.31 -2.06
C ALA A 45 -9.46 -24.18 -1.23
N SER A 46 -10.21 -24.59 -0.24
CA SER A 46 -10.69 -23.76 0.85
C SER A 46 -10.10 -24.27 2.16
N GLY A 47 -10.06 -23.41 3.17
CA GLY A 47 -9.57 -23.76 4.49
C GLY A 47 -9.68 -22.60 5.44
N ASN A 48 -8.98 -22.67 6.57
CA ASN A 48 -8.91 -21.58 7.53
C ASN A 48 -7.52 -20.94 7.50
N VAL A 49 -7.46 -19.63 7.69
CA VAL A 49 -6.23 -18.88 7.93
C VAL A 49 -6.47 -18.03 9.16
N ASN A 50 -5.74 -18.31 10.24
CA ASN A 50 -5.96 -17.68 11.55
C ASN A 50 -7.43 -17.81 12.00
N GLY A 51 -8.02 -18.97 11.75
CA GLY A 51 -9.43 -19.26 12.02
C GLY A 51 -10.45 -18.63 11.06
N MET A 52 -10.01 -17.90 10.02
CA MET A 52 -10.89 -17.31 9.01
C MET A 52 -11.02 -18.19 7.78
N ARG A 53 -12.26 -18.49 7.38
CA ARG A 53 -12.55 -19.13 6.09
C ARG A 53 -11.88 -18.33 4.96
N THR A 54 -11.06 -19.01 4.18
CA THR A 54 -10.24 -18.43 3.12
C THR A 54 -10.22 -19.37 1.92
N ILE A 55 -10.34 -18.81 0.73
CA ILE A 55 -10.19 -19.55 -0.53
C ILE A 55 -8.78 -19.32 -1.06
N ALA A 56 -8.13 -20.36 -1.59
CA ALA A 56 -6.83 -20.20 -2.22
C ALA A 56 -6.69 -21.09 -3.45
N PHE A 57 -5.87 -20.63 -4.40
CA PHE A 57 -5.40 -21.45 -5.50
C PHE A 57 -3.88 -21.40 -5.57
N CYS A 58 -3.27 -22.50 -6.00
CA CYS A 58 -1.84 -22.60 -6.25
C CYS A 58 -1.62 -23.05 -7.70
N THR A 59 -0.85 -22.28 -8.45
CA THR A 59 -0.35 -22.70 -9.77
C THR A 59 0.84 -23.65 -9.57
N ASP A 60 0.82 -24.78 -10.28
CA ASP A 60 1.77 -25.88 -10.10
C ASP A 60 2.96 -25.75 -11.06
N GLY A 61 4.07 -25.21 -10.55
CA GLY A 61 5.31 -25.06 -11.30
C GLY A 61 5.91 -26.38 -11.82
N THR A 62 5.51 -27.54 -11.28
CA THR A 62 5.98 -28.87 -11.73
C THR A 62 5.26 -29.35 -13.00
N VAL A 63 4.07 -28.82 -13.27
CA VAL A 63 3.26 -29.17 -14.45
C VAL A 63 3.44 -28.10 -15.52
N MET A 64 4.29 -28.39 -16.51
CA MET A 64 4.56 -27.49 -17.64
C MET A 64 5.00 -26.07 -17.21
N GLY A 65 5.71 -25.96 -16.08
CA GLY A 65 6.11 -24.66 -15.52
C GLY A 65 4.93 -23.82 -15.01
N GLY A 66 3.82 -24.43 -14.60
CA GLY A 66 2.61 -23.74 -14.16
C GLY A 66 1.85 -23.03 -15.28
N ALA A 67 2.01 -23.50 -16.53
CA ALA A 67 1.38 -22.87 -17.68
C ALA A 67 -0.16 -22.93 -17.60
N MET A 68 -0.79 -21.76 -17.66
CA MET A 68 -2.23 -21.54 -17.57
C MET A 68 -2.93 -22.04 -18.85
N GLY A 69 -3.56 -23.22 -18.76
CA GLY A 69 -4.43 -23.79 -19.80
C GLY A 69 -5.92 -23.63 -19.45
N VAL A 70 -6.80 -24.07 -20.35
CA VAL A 70 -8.26 -23.92 -20.23
C VAL A 70 -8.80 -24.48 -18.92
N GLU A 71 -8.45 -25.71 -18.57
CA GLU A 71 -8.92 -26.37 -17.34
C GLU A 71 -8.38 -25.68 -16.08
N GLY A 72 -7.07 -25.36 -16.06
CA GLY A 72 -6.45 -24.71 -14.89
C GLY A 72 -7.03 -23.32 -14.64
N CYS A 73 -7.26 -22.55 -15.70
CA CYS A 73 -7.96 -21.27 -15.60
C CYS A 73 -9.40 -21.42 -15.10
N ALA A 74 -10.13 -22.47 -15.50
CA ALA A 74 -11.48 -22.72 -15.00
C ALA A 74 -11.49 -22.98 -13.49
N HIS A 75 -10.49 -23.69 -12.95
CA HIS A 75 -10.34 -23.88 -11.50
C HIS A 75 -10.05 -22.57 -10.76
N ILE A 76 -9.22 -21.69 -11.32
CA ILE A 76 -8.98 -20.35 -10.75
C ILE A 76 -10.27 -19.53 -10.76
N VAL A 77 -11.02 -19.52 -11.87
CA VAL A 77 -12.30 -18.81 -11.96
C VAL A 77 -13.30 -19.34 -10.94
N ASN A 78 -13.42 -20.67 -10.80
CA ASN A 78 -14.28 -21.28 -9.80
C ASN A 78 -13.87 -20.88 -8.37
N ALA A 79 -12.57 -20.84 -8.06
CA ALA A 79 -12.08 -20.37 -6.76
C ALA A 79 -12.48 -18.90 -6.48
N TYR A 80 -12.38 -18.03 -7.50
CA TYR A 80 -12.85 -16.65 -7.40
C TYR A 80 -14.37 -16.55 -7.19
N ASP A 81 -15.14 -17.33 -7.95
CA ASP A 81 -16.60 -17.35 -7.81
C ASP A 81 -17.01 -17.83 -6.41
N THR A 82 -16.40 -18.91 -5.90
CA THR A 82 -16.59 -19.38 -4.53
C THR A 82 -16.23 -18.30 -3.49
N ALA A 83 -15.09 -17.61 -3.65
CA ALA A 83 -14.69 -16.55 -2.73
C ALA A 83 -15.70 -15.39 -2.71
N ILE A 84 -16.24 -15.01 -3.87
CA ILE A 84 -17.25 -13.96 -4.00
C ILE A 84 -18.58 -14.39 -3.37
N GLU A 85 -19.01 -15.63 -3.63
CA GLU A 85 -20.25 -16.21 -3.10
C GLU A 85 -20.21 -16.35 -1.57
N GLU A 86 -19.09 -16.87 -1.03
CA GLU A 86 -18.86 -17.03 0.41
C GLU A 86 -18.45 -15.72 1.10
N GLN A 87 -18.23 -14.64 0.35
CA GLN A 87 -17.65 -13.38 0.84
C GLN A 87 -16.34 -13.58 1.63
N SER A 88 -15.53 -14.55 1.21
CA SER A 88 -14.27 -14.93 1.84
C SER A 88 -13.08 -14.30 1.11
N PRO A 89 -11.98 -13.98 1.81
CA PRO A 89 -10.73 -13.55 1.16
C PRO A 89 -10.22 -14.65 0.23
N ILE A 90 -9.50 -14.23 -0.82
CA ILE A 90 -8.86 -15.14 -1.77
C ILE A 90 -7.35 -14.90 -1.86
N VAL A 91 -6.60 -16.00 -1.86
CA VAL A 91 -5.14 -15.99 -1.95
C VAL A 91 -4.67 -16.76 -3.17
N GLY A 92 -3.95 -16.08 -4.06
CA GLY A 92 -3.27 -16.72 -5.19
C GLY A 92 -1.82 -17.01 -4.87
N ILE A 93 -1.43 -18.28 -4.85
CA ILE A 93 -0.03 -18.72 -4.76
C ILE A 93 0.51 -18.95 -6.18
N TRP A 94 1.41 -18.06 -6.62
CA TRP A 94 1.83 -17.96 -8.01
C TRP A 94 3.20 -18.58 -8.27
N HIS A 95 3.23 -19.54 -9.20
CA HIS A 95 4.39 -20.10 -9.87
C HIS A 95 3.98 -20.56 -11.29
N SER A 96 3.72 -19.58 -12.17
CA SER A 96 3.26 -19.76 -13.54
C SER A 96 4.18 -19.12 -14.58
N GLY A 97 4.57 -19.90 -15.58
CA GLY A 97 5.27 -19.47 -16.79
C GLY A 97 4.38 -18.73 -17.81
N GLY A 98 3.11 -18.46 -17.51
CA GLY A 98 2.19 -17.76 -18.39
C GLY A 98 1.19 -18.68 -19.11
N ALA A 99 0.67 -18.25 -20.26
CA ALA A 99 -0.33 -19.01 -21.01
C ALA A 99 0.26 -20.30 -21.61
N ARG A 100 -0.52 -21.38 -21.61
CA ARG A 100 -0.10 -22.65 -22.19
C ARG A 100 -0.08 -22.58 -23.72
N LEU A 101 1.12 -22.42 -24.27
CA LEU A 101 1.34 -22.22 -25.71
C LEU A 101 0.71 -23.30 -26.59
N ALA A 102 0.73 -24.57 -26.16
CA ALA A 102 0.15 -25.69 -26.90
C ALA A 102 -1.37 -25.58 -27.12
N GLU A 103 -2.08 -24.82 -26.29
CA GLU A 103 -3.53 -24.62 -26.41
C GLU A 103 -3.91 -23.34 -27.20
N GLY A 104 -2.91 -22.54 -27.60
CA GLY A 104 -3.08 -21.36 -28.45
C GLY A 104 -4.10 -20.36 -27.91
N VAL A 105 -5.00 -19.89 -28.79
CA VAL A 105 -6.02 -18.88 -28.46
C VAL A 105 -6.97 -19.31 -27.34
N LYS A 106 -7.17 -20.62 -27.13
CA LYS A 106 -8.04 -21.11 -26.05
C LYS A 106 -7.47 -20.77 -24.68
N ALA A 107 -6.17 -20.94 -24.48
CA ALA A 107 -5.49 -20.53 -23.26
C ALA A 107 -5.56 -19.01 -23.06
N LEU A 108 -5.39 -18.22 -24.12
CA LEU A 108 -5.51 -16.75 -24.02
C LEU A 108 -6.90 -16.32 -23.58
N HIS A 109 -7.95 -16.92 -24.15
CA HIS A 109 -9.33 -16.65 -23.72
C HIS A 109 -9.54 -17.02 -22.25
N ALA A 110 -9.07 -18.20 -21.83
CA ALA A 110 -9.20 -18.67 -20.45
C ALA A 110 -8.40 -17.81 -19.44
N VAL A 111 -7.23 -17.29 -19.82
CA VAL A 111 -6.50 -16.31 -18.99
C VAL A 111 -7.31 -15.01 -18.88
N GLY A 112 -7.96 -14.58 -19.96
CA GLY A 112 -8.87 -13.43 -19.94
C GLY A 112 -10.06 -13.60 -18.98
N THR A 113 -10.63 -14.81 -18.87
CA THR A 113 -11.71 -15.09 -17.91
C THR A 113 -11.22 -15.05 -16.46
N VAL A 114 -9.97 -15.42 -16.20
CA VAL A 114 -9.35 -15.24 -14.87
C VAL A 114 -9.28 -13.75 -14.52
N PHE A 115 -8.77 -12.90 -15.42
CA PHE A 115 -8.69 -11.45 -15.15
C PHE A 115 -10.07 -10.82 -14.91
N GLU A 116 -11.08 -11.25 -15.68
CA GLU A 116 -12.45 -10.80 -15.47
C GLU A 116 -12.94 -11.13 -14.05
N ALA A 117 -12.71 -12.37 -13.58
CA ALA A 117 -13.08 -12.78 -12.23
C ALA A 117 -12.36 -11.97 -11.13
N MET A 118 -11.07 -11.70 -11.31
CA MET A 118 -10.28 -10.85 -10.41
C MET A 118 -10.82 -9.41 -10.36
N ILE A 119 -11.22 -8.88 -11.53
CA ILE A 119 -11.83 -7.55 -11.65
C ILE A 119 -13.22 -7.51 -11.01
N ARG A 120 -13.99 -8.62 -11.01
CA ARG A 120 -15.25 -8.73 -10.26
C ARG A 120 -15.01 -8.72 -8.74
N ALA A 121 -13.96 -9.41 -8.27
CA ALA A 121 -13.60 -9.45 -6.85
C ALA A 121 -12.98 -8.15 -6.31
N SER A 122 -12.41 -7.29 -7.17
CA SER A 122 -11.70 -6.07 -6.77
C SER A 122 -12.54 -5.12 -5.91
N GLY A 123 -12.03 -4.83 -4.71
CA GLY A 123 -12.71 -3.99 -3.72
C GLY A 123 -13.94 -4.63 -3.07
N TYR A 124 -14.23 -5.90 -3.36
CA TYR A 124 -15.35 -6.66 -2.78
C TYR A 124 -14.87 -7.70 -1.75
N VAL A 125 -13.97 -8.60 -2.14
CA VAL A 125 -13.24 -9.50 -1.21
C VAL A 125 -11.75 -9.19 -1.27
N PRO A 126 -11.00 -9.29 -0.15
CA PRO A 126 -9.55 -9.10 -0.17
C PRO A 126 -8.87 -10.11 -1.08
N GLN A 127 -8.03 -9.62 -2.00
CA GLN A 127 -7.24 -10.45 -2.91
C GLN A 127 -5.75 -10.30 -2.59
N ILE A 128 -5.10 -11.38 -2.17
CA ILE A 128 -3.66 -11.38 -1.86
C ILE A 128 -2.94 -12.30 -2.83
N SER A 129 -1.87 -11.81 -3.45
CA SER A 129 -0.99 -12.63 -4.27
C SER A 129 0.31 -12.91 -3.53
N VAL A 130 0.63 -14.18 -3.35
CA VAL A 130 1.92 -14.66 -2.84
C VAL A 130 2.67 -15.26 -4.02
N VAL A 131 3.70 -14.58 -4.51
CA VAL A 131 4.52 -15.04 -5.62
C VAL A 131 5.72 -15.80 -5.04
N VAL A 132 5.93 -17.02 -5.52
CA VAL A 132 6.93 -17.98 -5.00
C VAL A 132 7.71 -18.65 -6.14
N GLY A 133 7.76 -17.96 -7.28
CA GLY A 133 8.35 -18.44 -8.52
C GLY A 133 8.00 -17.49 -9.67
N PHE A 134 7.80 -18.02 -10.86
CA PHE A 134 7.45 -17.20 -12.02
C PHE A 134 6.01 -16.69 -11.99
N ALA A 135 5.79 -15.49 -12.51
CA ALA A 135 4.51 -14.99 -13.00
C ALA A 135 4.82 -14.23 -14.30
N ALA A 136 4.95 -14.99 -15.39
CA ALA A 136 5.43 -14.49 -16.67
C ALA A 136 4.31 -14.27 -17.70
N GLY A 137 4.50 -13.30 -18.60
CA GLY A 137 3.54 -13.04 -19.68
C GLY A 137 2.18 -12.63 -19.13
N GLY A 138 1.12 -13.33 -19.57
CA GLY A 138 -0.23 -13.11 -19.05
C GLY A 138 -0.32 -13.29 -17.53
N ALA A 139 0.38 -14.26 -16.95
CA ALA A 139 0.33 -14.50 -15.52
C ALA A 139 0.84 -13.32 -14.68
N ALA A 140 1.70 -12.45 -15.23
CA ALA A 140 2.18 -11.25 -14.54
C ALA A 140 1.04 -10.27 -14.19
N TYR A 141 -0.02 -10.23 -15.00
CA TYR A 141 -1.19 -9.39 -14.72
C TYR A 141 -2.08 -9.94 -13.62
N GLY A 142 -1.99 -11.23 -13.29
CA GLY A 142 -2.71 -11.83 -12.17
C GLY A 142 -2.37 -11.10 -10.87
N PRO A 143 -1.14 -11.19 -10.34
CA PRO A 143 -0.75 -10.45 -9.15
C PRO A 143 -1.04 -8.95 -9.23
N ALA A 144 -0.76 -8.32 -10.38
CA ALA A 144 -0.97 -6.87 -10.56
C ALA A 144 -2.44 -6.41 -10.40
N LEU A 145 -3.42 -7.30 -10.61
CA LEU A 145 -4.84 -7.02 -10.44
C LEU A 145 -5.34 -7.22 -8.99
N THR A 146 -4.54 -7.87 -8.13
CA THR A 146 -4.88 -8.09 -6.72
C THR A 146 -4.52 -6.90 -5.82
N ASP A 147 -4.99 -6.92 -4.58
CA ASP A 147 -4.87 -5.80 -3.64
C ASP A 147 -3.43 -5.65 -3.11
N VAL A 148 -2.84 -6.76 -2.64
CA VAL A 148 -1.47 -6.79 -2.08
C VAL A 148 -0.67 -7.95 -2.68
N ILE A 149 0.60 -7.69 -2.99
CA ILE A 149 1.53 -8.66 -3.61
C ILE A 149 2.73 -8.85 -2.69
N VAL A 150 2.87 -10.07 -2.19
CA VAL A 150 4.05 -10.54 -1.45
C VAL A 150 4.92 -11.34 -2.40
N MET A 151 6.21 -11.02 -2.49
CA MET A 151 7.16 -11.73 -3.35
C MET A 151 8.26 -12.37 -2.51
N ALA A 152 8.39 -13.70 -2.60
CA ALA A 152 9.55 -14.44 -2.09
C ALA A 152 10.82 -14.19 -2.95
N PRO A 153 12.04 -14.50 -2.48
CA PRO A 153 13.29 -14.21 -3.20
C PRO A 153 13.36 -14.77 -4.64
N GLU A 154 12.80 -15.96 -4.86
CA GLU A 154 12.79 -16.62 -6.17
C GLU A 154 11.71 -16.10 -7.13
N SER A 155 10.90 -15.13 -6.69
CA SER A 155 9.82 -14.59 -7.50
C SER A 155 10.33 -13.86 -8.74
N ARG A 156 9.66 -14.05 -9.87
CA ARG A 156 9.96 -13.34 -11.12
C ARG A 156 8.67 -12.92 -11.80
N VAL A 157 8.39 -11.62 -11.84
CA VAL A 157 7.17 -11.06 -12.45
C VAL A 157 7.59 -10.24 -13.66
N PHE A 158 7.14 -10.59 -14.86
CA PHE A 158 7.41 -9.78 -16.05
C PHE A 158 6.47 -10.14 -17.19
N VAL A 159 6.10 -9.15 -18.00
CA VAL A 159 5.28 -9.37 -19.20
C VAL A 159 6.11 -10.04 -20.30
N THR A 160 7.40 -9.76 -20.38
CA THR A 160 8.27 -10.26 -21.45
C THR A 160 9.58 -10.73 -20.83
N GLY A 161 10.00 -11.95 -21.16
CA GLY A 161 11.23 -12.53 -20.64
C GLY A 161 12.50 -11.87 -21.22
N PRO A 162 13.65 -12.04 -20.55
CA PRO A 162 14.90 -11.35 -20.89
C PRO A 162 15.39 -11.65 -22.32
N ASP A 163 15.24 -12.89 -22.80
CA ASP A 163 15.66 -13.25 -24.16
C ASP A 163 14.91 -12.46 -25.24
N VAL A 164 13.62 -12.22 -25.02
CA VAL A 164 12.80 -11.43 -25.94
C VAL A 164 13.17 -9.95 -25.85
N VAL A 165 13.37 -9.41 -24.65
CA VAL A 165 13.86 -8.03 -24.45
C VAL A 165 15.16 -7.83 -25.23
N ARG A 166 16.14 -8.71 -25.04
CA ARG A 166 17.42 -8.67 -25.76
C ARG A 166 17.25 -8.72 -27.28
N SER A 167 16.42 -9.62 -27.78
CA SER A 167 16.21 -9.77 -29.23
C SER A 167 15.54 -8.56 -29.89
N VAL A 168 14.71 -7.82 -29.15
CA VAL A 168 13.91 -6.70 -29.67
C VAL A 168 14.59 -5.35 -29.42
N THR A 169 15.12 -5.11 -28.23
CA THR A 169 15.70 -3.82 -27.83
C THR A 169 17.22 -3.81 -27.84
N GLY A 170 17.86 -4.97 -27.81
CA GLY A 170 19.31 -5.11 -27.65
C GLY A 170 19.79 -5.00 -26.21
N GLU A 171 18.90 -4.80 -25.24
CA GLU A 171 19.26 -4.69 -23.83
C GLU A 171 19.57 -6.07 -23.23
N ASP A 172 20.72 -6.21 -22.56
CA ASP A 172 21.12 -7.43 -21.88
C ASP A 172 20.80 -7.32 -20.39
N VAL A 173 19.84 -8.10 -19.93
CA VAL A 173 19.32 -8.07 -18.54
C VAL A 173 18.96 -9.49 -18.10
N ASP A 174 19.30 -9.85 -16.86
CA ASP A 174 18.92 -11.14 -16.29
C ASP A 174 17.48 -11.11 -15.70
N MET A 175 16.91 -12.27 -15.39
CA MET A 175 15.54 -12.37 -14.87
C MET A 175 15.34 -11.65 -13.52
N ALA A 176 16.33 -11.69 -12.63
CA ALA A 176 16.23 -11.07 -11.31
C ALA A 176 16.28 -9.54 -11.42
N SER A 177 17.18 -9.03 -12.23
CA SER A 177 17.30 -7.61 -12.57
C SER A 177 16.08 -7.09 -13.33
N LEU A 178 15.44 -7.92 -14.15
CA LEU A 178 14.25 -7.56 -14.93
C LEU A 178 12.96 -7.52 -14.08
N GLY A 179 12.72 -8.56 -13.28
CA GLY A 179 11.42 -8.75 -12.60
C GLY A 179 11.50 -9.42 -11.23
N GLY A 180 12.66 -9.38 -10.58
CA GLY A 180 12.83 -9.88 -9.21
C GLY A 180 12.18 -8.96 -8.15
N PRO A 181 12.06 -9.43 -6.90
CA PRO A 181 11.43 -8.68 -5.81
C PRO A 181 12.10 -7.32 -5.59
N GLU A 182 13.43 -7.29 -5.53
CA GLU A 182 14.22 -6.06 -5.33
C GLU A 182 13.97 -5.01 -6.41
N THR A 183 13.92 -5.42 -7.69
CA THR A 183 13.64 -4.52 -8.81
C THR A 183 12.24 -3.94 -8.70
N HIS A 184 11.24 -4.78 -8.45
CA HIS A 184 9.86 -4.32 -8.32
C HIS A 184 9.61 -3.50 -7.06
N HIS A 185 10.38 -3.72 -6.00
CA HIS A 185 10.27 -3.01 -4.73
C HIS A 185 11.06 -1.70 -4.70
N LYS A 186 12.00 -1.48 -5.65
CA LYS A 186 12.78 -0.24 -5.79
C LYS A 186 12.39 0.62 -6.98
N LYS A 187 12.04 0.01 -8.12
CA LYS A 187 11.84 0.73 -9.39
C LYS A 187 10.37 0.85 -9.80
N SER A 188 9.64 -0.26 -9.85
CA SER A 188 8.31 -0.26 -10.50
C SER A 188 7.13 -0.13 -9.55
N GLY A 189 7.32 -0.37 -8.25
CA GLY A 189 6.24 -0.40 -7.27
C GLY A 189 5.30 -1.61 -7.37
N VAL A 190 5.63 -2.65 -8.16
CA VAL A 190 4.76 -3.83 -8.29
C VAL A 190 4.77 -4.67 -7.00
N CYS A 191 5.92 -4.80 -6.36
CA CYS A 191 6.06 -5.59 -5.14
C CYS A 191 5.67 -4.77 -3.92
N HIS A 192 4.62 -5.18 -3.21
CA HIS A 192 4.21 -4.51 -1.97
C HIS A 192 5.10 -4.93 -0.81
N ILE A 193 5.37 -6.23 -0.65
CA ILE A 193 6.20 -6.76 0.43
C ILE A 193 7.19 -7.76 -0.14
N VAL A 194 8.47 -7.58 0.17
CA VAL A 194 9.52 -8.57 -0.10
C VAL A 194 9.62 -9.47 1.12
N ALA A 195 9.53 -10.78 0.90
CA ALA A 195 9.70 -11.78 1.94
C ALA A 195 11.15 -12.30 1.99
N ASP A 196 11.56 -12.79 3.15
CA ASP A 196 12.91 -13.32 3.38
C ASP A 196 13.09 -14.71 2.74
N ASP A 197 12.02 -15.51 2.73
CA ASP A 197 11.93 -16.81 2.06
C ASP A 197 10.46 -17.14 1.68
N GLU A 198 10.22 -18.35 1.18
CA GLU A 198 8.88 -18.81 0.78
C GLU A 198 7.93 -18.98 2.00
N LEU A 199 8.43 -19.41 3.16
CA LEU A 199 7.61 -19.57 4.37
C LEU A 199 7.24 -18.21 4.99
N ASP A 200 8.17 -17.27 5.02
CA ASP A 200 7.90 -15.88 5.41
C ASP A 200 6.87 -15.24 4.48
N ALA A 201 6.90 -15.56 3.18
CA ALA A 201 5.89 -15.09 2.23
C ALA A 201 4.48 -15.61 2.59
N TYR A 202 4.36 -16.87 3.03
CA TYR A 202 3.11 -17.42 3.53
C TYR A 202 2.66 -16.76 4.83
N GLU A 203 3.54 -16.59 5.81
CA GLU A 203 3.22 -15.92 7.07
C GLU A 203 2.77 -14.45 6.87
N ARG A 204 3.41 -13.73 5.96
CA ARG A 204 2.98 -12.38 5.54
C ARG A 204 1.59 -12.42 4.91
N GLY A 205 1.34 -13.35 3.99
CA GLY A 205 0.02 -13.56 3.40
C GLY A 205 -1.05 -13.86 4.45
N ARG A 206 -0.76 -14.74 5.41
CA ARG A 206 -1.65 -15.11 6.52
C ARG A 206 -1.95 -13.92 7.43
N ARG A 207 -0.94 -13.12 7.77
CA ARG A 207 -1.10 -11.89 8.56
C ARG A 207 -1.97 -10.85 7.85
N LEU A 208 -1.76 -10.66 6.55
CA LEU A 208 -2.61 -9.78 5.73
C LEU A 208 -4.07 -10.22 5.75
N VAL A 209 -4.37 -11.52 5.61
CA VAL A 209 -5.74 -12.04 5.77
C VAL A 209 -6.33 -11.63 7.12
N GLY A 210 -5.55 -11.78 8.20
CA GLY A 210 -5.96 -11.34 9.55
C GLY A 210 -6.23 -9.83 9.64
N LEU A 211 -5.38 -8.99 9.05
CA LEU A 211 -5.55 -7.53 9.06
C LEU A 211 -6.79 -7.08 8.26
N PHE A 212 -7.06 -7.69 7.11
CA PHE A 212 -8.25 -7.34 6.32
C PHE A 212 -9.56 -7.84 6.95
N CYS A 213 -9.57 -9.07 7.47
CA CYS A 213 -10.80 -9.75 7.85
C CYS A 213 -11.09 -9.72 9.36
N GLN A 214 -10.06 -9.68 10.21
CA GLN A 214 -10.17 -9.65 11.68
C GLN A 214 -9.71 -8.28 12.22
N GLN A 215 -10.41 -7.23 11.79
CA GLN A 215 -9.99 -5.86 12.06
C GLN A 215 -10.02 -5.48 13.54
N GLY A 216 -10.80 -6.15 14.40
CA GLY A 216 -10.90 -5.80 15.83
C GLY A 216 -11.67 -4.51 16.10
N HIS A 217 -11.55 -3.99 17.32
CA HIS A 217 -12.20 -2.76 17.78
C HIS A 217 -11.21 -1.88 18.55
N PHE A 218 -11.50 -0.58 18.64
CA PHE A 218 -10.65 0.36 19.38
C PHE A 218 -10.88 0.22 20.89
N ASP A 219 -9.81 -0.06 21.63
CA ASP A 219 -9.78 -0.05 23.10
C ASP A 219 -9.16 1.26 23.61
N ARG A 220 -9.99 2.13 24.19
CA ARG A 220 -9.54 3.43 24.71
C ARG A 220 -8.61 3.30 25.92
N SER A 221 -8.82 2.30 26.76
CA SER A 221 -7.98 2.09 27.95
C SER A 221 -6.58 1.64 27.54
N LYS A 222 -6.49 0.79 26.51
CA LYS A 222 -5.21 0.46 25.87
C LYS A 222 -4.57 1.74 25.34
N ALA A 223 -5.32 2.55 24.58
CA ALA A 223 -4.83 3.81 23.99
C ALA A 223 -4.14 4.72 25.01
N GLU A 224 -4.83 5.05 26.10
CA GLU A 224 -4.35 5.88 27.20
C GLU A 224 -3.11 5.27 27.89
N ALA A 225 -3.08 3.95 28.09
CA ALA A 225 -1.93 3.29 28.70
C ALA A 225 -0.66 3.31 27.82
N GLY A 226 -0.80 3.53 26.51
CA GLY A 226 0.31 3.62 25.56
C GLY A 226 0.69 5.05 25.19
N ASP A 227 0.08 6.06 25.81
CA ASP A 227 0.47 7.46 25.60
C ASP A 227 1.91 7.68 26.11
N THR A 228 2.73 8.31 25.26
CA THR A 228 4.14 8.59 25.50
C THR A 228 4.53 9.82 24.70
N ASP A 229 5.59 10.52 25.10
CA ASP A 229 6.08 11.69 24.36
C ASP A 229 6.71 11.30 23.01
N ILE A 230 5.87 11.21 21.97
CA ILE A 230 6.29 10.89 20.60
C ILE A 230 7.08 12.08 19.99
N HIS A 231 6.88 13.30 20.48
CA HIS A 231 7.61 14.47 19.97
C HIS A 231 9.10 14.41 20.27
N ALA A 232 9.51 13.71 21.35
CA ALA A 232 10.91 13.44 21.64
C ALA A 232 11.67 12.67 20.54
N LEU A 233 10.95 12.05 19.59
CA LEU A 233 11.54 11.38 18.42
C LEU A 233 11.92 12.36 17.29
N LEU A 234 11.44 13.61 17.35
CA LEU A 234 11.82 14.64 16.39
C LEU A 234 13.22 15.21 16.68
N PRO A 235 13.95 15.65 15.64
CA PRO A 235 15.20 16.36 15.85
C PRO A 235 14.94 17.75 16.45
N GLU A 236 15.84 18.22 17.31
CA GLU A 236 15.77 19.56 17.93
C GLU A 236 15.62 20.70 16.90
N SER A 237 16.19 20.55 15.70
CA SER A 237 16.05 21.52 14.62
C SER A 237 14.99 21.11 13.61
N ALA A 238 13.98 21.95 13.40
CA ALA A 238 12.95 21.80 12.37
C ALA A 238 13.48 21.84 10.91
N ARG A 239 14.77 22.18 10.71
CA ARG A 239 15.43 22.10 9.40
C ARG A 239 16.05 20.73 9.14
N ARG A 240 16.27 19.92 10.18
CA ARG A 240 16.84 18.58 10.05
C ARG A 240 15.76 17.60 9.60
N ALA A 241 16.11 16.77 8.62
CA ALA A 241 15.29 15.66 8.18
C ALA A 241 15.39 14.48 9.18
N TYR A 242 14.35 13.67 9.26
CA TYR A 242 14.25 12.50 10.14
C TYR A 242 13.44 11.39 9.47
N ASP A 243 13.62 10.15 9.92
CA ASP A 243 12.78 9.03 9.49
C ASP A 243 11.45 9.06 10.26
N VAL A 244 10.33 8.99 9.56
CA VAL A 244 8.99 9.02 10.19
C VAL A 244 8.60 7.67 10.80
N ARG A 245 9.27 6.57 10.43
CA ARG A 245 8.92 5.22 10.90
C ARG A 245 8.89 5.08 12.42
N PRO A 246 9.83 5.62 13.21
CA PRO A 246 9.73 5.60 14.67
C PRO A 246 8.46 6.24 15.22
N ILE A 247 7.97 7.34 14.60
CA ILE A 247 6.69 7.96 14.97
C ILE A 247 5.53 7.02 14.65
N VAL A 248 5.54 6.40 13.47
CA VAL A 248 4.52 5.41 13.07
C VAL A 248 4.49 4.23 14.04
N THR A 249 5.66 3.67 14.38
CA THR A 249 5.78 2.58 15.36
C THR A 249 5.26 2.99 16.73
N ALA A 250 5.61 4.19 17.23
CA ALA A 250 5.14 4.67 18.53
C ALA A 250 3.61 4.92 18.59
N ILE A 251 2.95 5.13 17.45
CA ILE A 251 1.49 5.25 17.38
C ILE A 251 0.83 3.87 17.43
N LEU A 252 1.43 2.87 16.80
CA LEU A 252 0.85 1.53 16.62
C LEU A 252 1.10 0.63 17.84
N ASP A 253 0.35 -0.47 17.89
CA ASP A 253 0.45 -1.51 18.90
C ASP A 253 1.68 -2.39 18.63
N ASP A 254 2.56 -2.57 19.63
CA ASP A 254 3.79 -3.35 19.52
C ASP A 254 3.54 -4.85 19.28
N GLU A 255 2.37 -5.38 19.66
CA GLU A 255 2.08 -6.81 19.55
C GLU A 255 1.84 -7.27 18.09
N THR A 256 1.60 -6.34 17.17
CA THR A 256 1.42 -6.65 15.74
C THR A 256 2.39 -5.84 14.89
N PRO A 257 3.30 -6.49 14.15
CA PRO A 257 4.22 -5.78 13.26
C PRO A 257 3.50 -4.87 12.28
N PHE A 258 4.08 -3.69 12.02
CA PHE A 258 3.63 -2.83 10.93
C PHE A 258 4.08 -3.41 9.59
N ASP A 259 3.11 -3.80 8.76
CA ASP A 259 3.37 -4.24 7.39
C ASP A 259 3.50 -3.03 6.47
N GLU A 260 4.71 -2.46 6.41
CA GLU A 260 5.04 -1.37 5.49
C GLU A 260 4.99 -1.87 4.03
N PHE A 261 4.15 -1.24 3.20
CA PHE A 261 4.07 -1.57 1.78
C PHE A 261 5.01 -0.68 0.96
N GLN A 262 5.69 -1.31 0.01
CA GLN A 262 6.56 -0.68 -0.97
C GLN A 262 7.64 0.17 -0.28
N ALA A 263 8.24 -0.32 0.82
CA ALA A 263 9.16 0.42 1.68
C ALA A 263 10.34 1.06 0.93
N ASN A 264 10.78 0.45 -0.17
CA ASN A 264 11.88 0.95 -1.01
C ASN A 264 11.43 1.64 -2.31
N TRP A 265 10.12 1.79 -2.58
CA TRP A 265 9.59 2.52 -3.73
C TRP A 265 8.81 3.75 -3.27
N ALA A 266 9.10 4.90 -3.90
CA ALA A 266 8.64 6.22 -3.45
C ALA A 266 8.80 6.44 -1.94
N PRO A 267 10.03 6.33 -1.38
CA PRO A 267 10.25 6.24 0.06
C PRO A 267 10.04 7.57 0.82
N SER A 268 9.69 8.65 0.12
CA SER A 268 9.17 9.89 0.74
C SER A 268 7.75 9.74 1.30
N MET A 269 7.08 8.62 1.01
CA MET A 269 5.77 8.25 1.55
C MET A 269 5.83 6.83 2.13
N VAL A 270 5.62 6.72 3.43
CA VAL A 270 5.44 5.46 4.15
C VAL A 270 3.96 5.13 4.15
N ILE A 271 3.61 3.90 3.76
CA ILE A 271 2.25 3.38 3.84
C ILE A 271 2.29 1.97 4.42
N GLY A 272 1.22 1.52 5.04
CA GLY A 272 1.14 0.14 5.51
C GLY A 272 -0.01 -0.11 6.47
N LEU A 273 -0.19 -1.36 6.85
CA LEU A 273 -1.21 -1.78 7.80
C LEU A 273 -0.59 -2.12 9.15
N GLY A 274 -1.28 -1.76 10.23
CA GLY A 274 -0.93 -2.14 11.59
C GLY A 274 -2.16 -2.12 12.49
N ARG A 275 -1.97 -2.26 13.80
CA ARG A 275 -3.05 -2.08 14.78
C ARG A 275 -2.83 -0.83 15.61
N LEU A 276 -3.90 -0.09 15.86
CA LEU A 276 -3.96 1.01 16.82
C LEU A 276 -5.01 0.64 17.86
N SER A 277 -4.56 0.40 19.08
CA SER A 277 -5.43 0.10 20.22
C SER A 277 -6.39 -1.06 19.92
N GLY A 278 -5.86 -2.15 19.35
CA GLY A 278 -6.59 -3.38 19.00
C GLY A 278 -7.24 -3.39 17.61
N ARG A 279 -7.49 -2.23 16.98
CA ARG A 279 -8.13 -2.17 15.65
C ARG A 279 -7.11 -2.01 14.52
N THR A 280 -7.32 -2.71 13.42
CA THR A 280 -6.53 -2.53 12.20
C THR A 280 -6.73 -1.12 11.64
N VAL A 281 -5.63 -0.46 11.33
CA VAL A 281 -5.59 0.86 10.70
C VAL A 281 -4.60 0.86 9.54
N GLY A 282 -4.89 1.65 8.52
CA GLY A 282 -3.93 2.01 7.49
C GLY A 282 -3.21 3.29 7.89
N VAL A 283 -1.89 3.31 7.79
CA VAL A 283 -1.08 4.48 8.07
C VAL A 283 -0.54 5.02 6.75
N LEU A 284 -0.61 6.34 6.57
CA LEU A 284 0.15 7.07 5.56
C LEU A 284 0.97 8.15 6.24
N ALA A 285 2.26 8.25 5.92
CA ALA A 285 3.14 9.22 6.54
C ALA A 285 4.16 9.79 5.54
N ASN A 286 4.28 11.12 5.50
CA ASN A 286 5.42 11.74 4.79
C ASN A 286 6.72 11.36 5.52
N ASN A 287 7.78 11.04 4.78
CA ASN A 287 9.09 10.71 5.34
C ASN A 287 10.12 11.82 5.01
N PRO A 288 10.37 12.77 5.93
CA PRO A 288 11.29 13.88 5.71
C PRO A 288 12.72 13.47 5.32
N LEU A 289 13.18 12.28 5.74
CA LEU A 289 14.51 11.74 5.36
C LEU A 289 14.66 11.53 3.85
N ARG A 290 13.56 11.48 3.11
CA ARG A 290 13.53 11.24 1.66
C ARG A 290 12.85 12.40 0.96
N LEU A 291 13.61 13.11 0.12
CA LEU A 291 13.13 14.28 -0.63
C LEU A 291 12.49 15.37 0.26
N GLY A 292 12.89 15.46 1.53
CA GLY A 292 12.30 16.42 2.48
C GLY A 292 10.84 16.14 2.82
N GLY A 293 10.31 14.94 2.54
CA GLY A 293 8.91 14.59 2.74
C GLY A 293 7.99 15.06 1.60
N CYS A 294 8.54 15.65 0.54
CA CYS A 294 7.78 16.11 -0.62
C CYS A 294 6.96 15.00 -1.27
N LEU A 295 5.80 15.39 -1.79
CA LEU A 295 5.04 14.57 -2.72
C LEU A 295 5.66 14.65 -4.11
N ASN A 296 5.71 13.52 -4.81
CA ASN A 296 6.02 13.45 -6.23
C ASN A 296 5.00 12.53 -6.92
N SER A 297 5.18 12.30 -8.22
CA SER A 297 4.24 11.49 -8.99
C SER A 297 4.10 10.05 -8.47
N GLU A 298 5.21 9.43 -8.05
CA GLU A 298 5.24 8.04 -7.57
C GLU A 298 4.63 7.94 -6.17
N SER A 299 4.98 8.85 -5.27
CA SER A 299 4.45 8.87 -3.90
C SER A 299 2.95 9.17 -3.88
N ALA A 300 2.47 9.98 -4.83
CA ALA A 300 1.03 10.24 -4.97
C ALA A 300 0.28 9.00 -5.47
N GLU A 301 0.83 8.23 -6.42
CA GLU A 301 0.23 6.97 -6.89
C GLU A 301 0.24 5.90 -5.80
N LYS A 302 1.37 5.76 -5.12
CA LYS A 302 1.55 4.90 -3.94
C LYS A 302 0.46 5.16 -2.90
N ALA A 303 0.35 6.42 -2.45
CA ALA A 303 -0.63 6.82 -1.46
C ALA A 303 -2.07 6.66 -1.98
N ALA A 304 -2.36 7.06 -3.21
CA ALA A 304 -3.71 7.00 -3.77
C ALA A 304 -4.25 5.57 -3.80
N ARG A 305 -3.46 4.60 -4.30
CA ARG A 305 -3.88 3.20 -4.32
C ARG A 305 -4.12 2.66 -2.91
N PHE A 306 -3.26 3.03 -1.96
CA PHE A 306 -3.39 2.60 -0.57
C PHE A 306 -4.62 3.20 0.14
N VAL A 307 -4.93 4.48 -0.06
CA VAL A 307 -6.15 5.10 0.47
C VAL A 307 -7.40 4.37 -0.04
N ARG A 308 -7.43 4.04 -1.34
CA ARG A 308 -8.55 3.30 -1.95
C ARG A 308 -8.63 1.86 -1.46
N LEU A 309 -7.50 1.21 -1.24
CA LEU A 309 -7.44 -0.11 -0.60
C LEU A 309 -8.10 -0.08 0.77
N CYS A 310 -7.69 0.84 1.64
CA CYS A 310 -8.26 0.96 2.98
C CYS A 310 -9.75 1.31 2.95
N ASP A 311 -10.17 2.25 2.09
CA ASP A 311 -11.59 2.58 1.95
C ASP A 311 -12.41 1.40 1.46
N ALA A 312 -11.92 0.70 0.44
CA ALA A 312 -12.58 -0.45 -0.14
C ALA A 312 -12.72 -1.64 0.82
N PHE A 313 -12.00 -1.68 1.93
CA PHE A 313 -12.11 -2.75 2.94
C PHE A 313 -12.51 -2.25 4.34
N GLY A 314 -12.93 -0.99 4.45
CA GLY A 314 -13.45 -0.43 5.71
C GLY A 314 -12.39 -0.19 6.78
N ILE A 315 -11.11 -0.11 6.38
CA ILE A 315 -9.97 0.10 7.27
C ILE A 315 -9.81 1.60 7.53
N PRO A 316 -9.92 2.10 8.77
CA PRO A 316 -9.70 3.50 9.08
C PRO A 316 -8.26 3.95 8.81
N LEU A 317 -8.07 5.25 8.55
CA LEU A 317 -6.78 5.82 8.19
C LEU A 317 -6.20 6.77 9.25
N VAL A 318 -4.91 6.63 9.52
CA VAL A 318 -4.09 7.62 10.23
C VAL A 318 -3.14 8.26 9.23
N VAL A 319 -3.23 9.58 9.07
CA VAL A 319 -2.45 10.34 8.09
C VAL A 319 -1.48 11.27 8.83
N VAL A 320 -0.19 10.92 8.88
CA VAL A 320 0.86 11.67 9.56
C VAL A 320 1.54 12.62 8.56
N VAL A 321 1.46 13.92 8.82
CA VAL A 321 1.80 14.96 7.86
C VAL A 321 3.05 15.73 8.30
N ASP A 322 4.07 15.70 7.44
CA ASP A 322 5.23 16.61 7.44
C ASP A 322 5.70 16.78 5.99
N VAL A 323 5.01 17.69 5.28
CA VAL A 323 5.15 17.88 3.84
C VAL A 323 5.36 19.37 3.49
N PRO A 324 6.49 19.71 2.85
CA PRO A 324 6.75 21.10 2.43
C PRO A 324 6.11 21.43 1.08
N GLY A 325 5.54 20.46 0.37
CA GLY A 325 4.90 20.66 -0.94
C GLY A 325 5.06 19.46 -1.87
N TYR A 326 4.74 19.68 -3.14
CA TYR A 326 5.16 18.81 -4.23
C TYR A 326 6.59 19.14 -4.65
N LEU A 327 7.35 18.12 -5.04
CA LEU A 327 8.72 18.27 -5.51
C LEU A 327 8.74 19.13 -6.79
N PRO A 328 9.45 20.28 -6.81
CA PRO A 328 9.58 21.08 -8.02
C PRO A 328 10.53 20.41 -9.02
N GLY A 329 10.26 20.55 -10.32
CA GLY A 329 11.19 20.15 -11.38
C GLY A 329 10.54 19.93 -12.72
N VAL A 330 11.26 20.22 -13.81
CA VAL A 330 10.77 20.01 -15.19
C VAL A 330 10.40 18.55 -15.42
N ASP A 331 11.22 17.62 -14.92
CA ASP A 331 10.95 16.18 -15.04
C ASP A 331 9.68 15.74 -14.28
N GLN A 332 9.30 16.45 -13.21
CA GLN A 332 8.03 16.18 -12.52
C GLN A 332 6.85 16.62 -13.37
N GLU A 333 6.93 17.83 -13.96
CA GLU A 333 5.89 18.35 -14.84
C GLU A 333 5.69 17.46 -16.08
N TRP A 334 6.78 17.12 -16.78
CA TRP A 334 6.74 16.23 -17.95
C TRP A 334 6.39 14.79 -17.59
N GLY A 335 6.81 14.34 -16.40
CA GLY A 335 6.39 13.07 -15.81
C GLY A 335 4.91 13.01 -15.43
N GLY A 336 4.17 14.11 -15.59
CA GLY A 336 2.73 14.18 -15.39
C GLY A 336 2.32 14.33 -13.92
N VAL A 337 3.10 15.03 -13.09
CA VAL A 337 2.82 15.22 -11.66
C VAL A 337 1.42 15.80 -11.41
N VAL A 338 0.89 16.63 -12.31
CA VAL A 338 -0.48 17.17 -12.19
C VAL A 338 -1.53 16.05 -12.22
N ARG A 339 -1.51 15.19 -13.26
CA ARG A 339 -2.50 14.10 -13.39
C ARG A 339 -2.25 12.96 -12.40
N ARG A 340 -1.00 12.69 -12.05
CA ARG A 340 -0.60 11.62 -11.11
C ARG A 340 -0.84 12.04 -9.67
N GLY A 341 -0.54 13.30 -9.32
CA GLY A 341 -0.87 13.94 -8.05
C GLY A 341 -2.36 14.03 -7.78
N ALA A 342 -3.17 14.31 -8.82
CA ALA A 342 -4.62 14.34 -8.71
C ALA A 342 -5.25 13.02 -8.25
N LYS A 343 -4.58 11.87 -8.44
CA LYS A 343 -5.05 10.58 -7.93
C LYS A 343 -5.19 10.56 -6.42
N LEU A 344 -4.26 11.19 -5.69
CA LEU A 344 -4.31 11.26 -4.22
C LEU A 344 -5.46 12.15 -3.74
N LEU A 345 -5.65 13.30 -4.41
CA LEU A 345 -6.80 14.18 -4.16
C LEU A 345 -8.12 13.45 -4.39
N HIS A 346 -8.22 12.69 -5.49
CA HIS A 346 -9.40 11.88 -5.79
C HIS A 346 -9.62 10.80 -4.73
N ALA A 347 -8.57 10.05 -4.38
CA ALA A 347 -8.65 8.97 -3.41
C ALA A 347 -9.15 9.49 -2.05
N PHE A 348 -8.60 10.58 -1.52
CA PHE A 348 -9.11 11.17 -0.28
C PHE A 348 -10.49 11.82 -0.47
N GLY A 349 -10.78 12.44 -1.61
CA GLY A 349 -12.07 13.06 -1.88
C GLY A 349 -13.24 12.08 -1.92
N GLU A 350 -13.03 10.86 -2.45
CA GLU A 350 -14.05 9.81 -2.51
C GLU A 350 -14.09 8.91 -1.26
N CYS A 351 -12.98 8.86 -0.51
CA CYS A 351 -12.84 8.00 0.67
C CYS A 351 -13.95 8.27 1.70
N THR A 352 -14.47 7.22 2.31
CA THR A 352 -15.59 7.27 3.26
C THR A 352 -15.27 6.72 4.65
N VAL A 353 -14.23 5.90 4.79
CA VAL A 353 -13.74 5.41 6.08
C VAL A 353 -13.33 6.57 7.00
N PRO A 354 -13.46 6.41 8.34
CA PRO A 354 -12.89 7.36 9.28
C PRO A 354 -11.40 7.57 9.03
N ARG A 355 -10.99 8.83 8.98
CA ARG A 355 -9.60 9.21 8.72
C ARG A 355 -9.19 10.42 9.53
N VAL A 356 -8.11 10.28 10.27
CA VAL A 356 -7.57 11.34 11.13
C VAL A 356 -6.23 11.79 10.60
N THR A 357 -6.08 13.11 10.48
CA THR A 357 -4.84 13.75 10.04
C THR A 357 -4.11 14.31 11.25
N LEU A 358 -2.83 14.01 11.38
CA LEU A 358 -1.93 14.54 12.40
C LEU A 358 -0.81 15.33 11.72
N VAL A 359 -0.83 16.66 11.85
CA VAL A 359 0.24 17.53 11.40
C VAL A 359 1.32 17.61 12.48
N THR A 360 2.48 17.00 12.21
CA THR A 360 3.59 16.92 13.19
C THR A 360 4.52 18.11 13.11
N ARG A 361 4.79 18.59 11.89
CA ARG A 361 5.62 19.77 11.61
C ARG A 361 4.99 20.58 10.49
N LYS A 362 5.37 20.38 9.22
CA LYS A 362 5.00 21.32 8.14
C LYS A 362 3.89 20.77 7.29
N THR A 363 3.00 21.64 6.84
CA THR A 363 2.03 21.30 5.79
C THR A 363 1.73 22.53 4.94
N TYR A 364 2.21 22.50 3.69
CA TYR A 364 2.14 23.67 2.81
C TYR A 364 1.34 23.45 1.53
N GLY A 365 0.60 24.50 1.13
CA GLY A 365 0.05 24.67 -0.21
C GLY A 365 -0.83 23.51 -0.68
N GLY A 366 -0.60 23.05 -1.92
CA GLY A 366 -1.36 21.93 -2.49
C GLY A 366 -1.13 20.59 -1.76
N ALA A 367 0.00 20.42 -1.07
CA ALA A 367 0.28 19.21 -0.32
C ALA A 367 -0.53 19.13 0.98
N TYR A 368 -0.82 20.26 1.63
CA TYR A 368 -1.80 20.32 2.73
C TYR A 368 -3.15 19.73 2.31
N ILE A 369 -3.63 20.12 1.13
CA ILE A 369 -4.89 19.61 0.60
C ILE A 369 -4.77 18.12 0.29
N ALA A 370 -3.70 17.71 -0.41
CA ALA A 370 -3.48 16.33 -0.83
C ALA A 370 -3.28 15.36 0.34
N MET A 371 -2.77 15.81 1.49
CA MET A 371 -2.55 15.00 2.68
C MET A 371 -3.77 15.02 3.63
N ASN A 372 -4.95 14.76 3.07
CA ASN A 372 -6.21 14.61 3.83
C ASN A 372 -6.59 15.84 4.69
N SER A 373 -6.73 16.99 4.05
CA SER A 373 -7.26 18.19 4.72
C SER A 373 -8.74 18.05 5.12
N ARG A 374 -9.22 18.94 5.99
CA ARG A 374 -10.65 19.06 6.32
C ARG A 374 -11.53 19.23 5.08
N SER A 375 -11.06 19.96 4.07
CA SER A 375 -11.76 20.16 2.80
C SER A 375 -11.90 18.90 1.94
N LEU A 376 -11.12 17.85 2.21
CA LEU A 376 -11.29 16.51 1.64
C LEU A 376 -11.99 15.54 2.62
N ASN A 377 -12.81 16.09 3.52
CA ASN A 377 -13.65 15.34 4.46
C ASN A 377 -12.88 14.53 5.51
N ALA A 378 -11.69 14.98 5.93
CA ALA A 378 -11.02 14.41 7.09
C ALA A 378 -11.94 14.43 8.32
N THR A 379 -12.02 13.29 9.03
CA THR A 379 -12.87 13.12 10.22
C THR A 379 -12.44 14.06 11.34
N LYS A 380 -11.14 14.06 11.62
CA LYS A 380 -10.47 15.00 12.54
C LYS A 380 -9.12 15.40 11.98
N VAL A 381 -8.72 16.64 12.24
CA VAL A 381 -7.40 17.16 11.93
C VAL A 381 -6.77 17.69 13.20
N TYR A 382 -5.69 17.06 13.64
CA TYR A 382 -4.88 17.49 14.78
C TYR A 382 -3.58 18.10 14.31
N ALA A 383 -3.05 19.02 15.10
CA ALA A 383 -1.73 19.58 14.91
C ALA A 383 -0.93 19.49 16.22
N TRP A 384 0.37 19.23 16.13
CA TRP A 384 1.28 19.42 17.25
C TRP A 384 1.56 20.92 17.49
N PRO A 385 2.06 21.31 18.67
CA PRO A 385 2.26 22.72 19.02
C PRO A 385 3.16 23.48 18.04
N ASP A 386 4.23 22.82 17.57
CA ASP A 386 5.24 23.39 16.67
C ASP A 386 4.90 23.19 15.17
N ALA A 387 3.67 22.79 14.86
CA ALA A 387 3.25 22.59 13.49
C ALA A 387 3.05 23.93 12.74
N GLU A 388 3.35 23.91 11.45
CA GLU A 388 3.24 25.04 10.54
C GLU A 388 2.23 24.71 9.42
N VAL A 389 1.18 25.52 9.31
CA VAL A 389 0.16 25.43 8.25
C VAL A 389 0.23 26.72 7.44
N ALA A 390 0.52 26.63 6.14
CA ALA A 390 0.66 27.82 5.28
C ALA A 390 0.45 27.51 3.80
N VAL A 391 0.37 28.54 2.96
CA VAL A 391 0.37 28.38 1.48
C VAL A 391 1.77 27.98 0.98
N MET A 392 2.81 28.57 1.55
CA MET A 392 4.22 28.27 1.30
C MET A 392 5.06 28.81 2.47
N GLY A 393 6.35 28.49 2.52
CA GLY A 393 7.25 29.05 3.53
C GLY A 393 7.30 30.58 3.49
N ALA A 394 7.29 31.24 4.65
CA ALA A 394 7.11 32.68 4.77
C ALA A 394 8.16 33.49 3.99
N LYS A 395 9.44 33.08 4.08
CA LYS A 395 10.53 33.71 3.33
C LYS A 395 10.30 33.63 1.82
N ALA A 396 9.80 32.51 1.31
CA ALA A 396 9.46 32.37 -0.11
C ALA A 396 8.26 33.26 -0.49
N ALA A 397 7.22 33.30 0.33
CA ALA A 397 6.04 34.15 0.12
C ALA A 397 6.41 35.63 0.03
N VAL A 398 7.21 36.12 0.98
CA VAL A 398 7.68 37.51 1.02
C VAL A 398 8.54 37.85 -0.19
N GLY A 399 9.36 36.92 -0.67
CA GLY A 399 10.15 37.11 -1.90
C GLY A 399 9.28 37.41 -3.12
N ILE A 400 8.04 36.90 -3.15
CA ILE A 400 7.07 37.16 -4.21
C ILE A 400 6.28 38.46 -3.91
N LEU A 401 5.68 38.57 -2.73
CA LEU A 401 4.80 39.67 -2.35
C LEU A 401 5.53 41.02 -2.26
N HIS A 402 6.75 41.01 -1.72
CA HIS A 402 7.56 42.19 -1.48
C HIS A 402 8.76 42.29 -2.43
N LYS A 403 8.71 41.62 -3.59
CA LYS A 403 9.79 41.61 -4.61
C LYS A 403 10.35 43.00 -4.92
N LYS A 404 9.47 44.00 -5.09
CA LYS A 404 9.88 45.39 -5.38
C LYS A 404 10.56 46.06 -4.18
N LYS A 405 10.06 45.81 -2.96
CA LYS A 405 10.61 46.39 -1.72
C LYS A 405 12.01 45.81 -1.43
N LEU A 406 12.18 44.50 -1.61
CA LEU A 406 13.48 43.82 -1.45
C LEU A 406 14.50 44.23 -2.52
N ALA A 407 14.05 44.44 -3.76
CA ALA A 407 14.92 44.92 -4.84
C ALA A 407 15.39 46.38 -4.63
N ALA A 408 14.59 47.20 -3.95
CA ALA A 408 14.92 48.58 -3.63
C ALA A 408 15.84 48.73 -2.40
N ALA A 409 15.96 47.69 -1.57
CA ALA A 409 16.83 47.69 -0.40
C ALA A 409 18.30 47.58 -0.80
N ALA A 410 19.19 48.22 -0.03
CA ALA A 410 20.63 48.09 -0.19
C ALA A 410 21.06 46.64 0.04
N ASP A 411 22.09 46.18 -0.68
CA ASP A 411 22.49 44.77 -0.66
C ASP A 411 22.80 44.24 0.75
N HIS A 412 23.37 45.07 1.63
CA HIS A 412 23.70 44.70 3.01
C HIS A 412 22.50 44.67 3.96
N GLU A 413 21.37 45.29 3.60
CA GLU A 413 20.14 45.36 4.41
C GLU A 413 19.06 44.38 3.91
N ARG A 414 19.20 43.89 2.67
CA ARG A 414 18.17 43.08 2.00
C ARG A 414 17.82 41.81 2.77
N GLU A 415 18.81 41.10 3.30
CA GLU A 415 18.57 39.86 4.03
C GLU A 415 17.85 40.10 5.36
N ALA A 416 18.27 41.13 6.10
CA ALA A 416 17.61 41.51 7.35
C ALA A 416 16.16 41.96 7.13
N LEU A 417 15.92 42.77 6.08
CA LEU A 417 14.58 43.17 5.68
C LEU A 417 13.72 41.97 5.24
N HIS A 418 14.34 40.98 4.58
CA HIS A 418 13.66 39.76 4.17
C HIS A 418 13.20 38.94 5.37
N ASP A 419 14.06 38.78 6.38
CA ASP A 419 13.75 38.08 7.62
C ASP A 419 12.69 38.81 8.46
N GLU A 420 12.78 40.15 8.54
CA GLU A 420 11.78 40.98 9.22
C GLU A 420 10.39 40.81 8.60
N LEU A 421 10.30 40.95 7.27
CA LEU A 421 9.05 40.78 6.53
C LEU A 421 8.53 39.34 6.61
N ALA A 422 9.40 38.34 6.67
CA ALA A 422 9.00 36.94 6.85
C ALA A 422 8.35 36.72 8.22
N ALA A 423 8.95 37.25 9.30
CA ALA A 423 8.38 37.19 10.63
C ALA A 423 7.05 37.95 10.76
N GLU A 424 6.91 39.08 10.06
CA GLU A 424 5.63 39.80 9.96
C GLU A 424 4.57 38.97 9.21
N HIS A 425 4.95 38.36 8.08
CA HIS A 425 4.07 37.53 7.28
C HIS A 425 3.57 36.29 8.05
N GLU A 426 4.42 35.63 8.83
CA GLU A 426 4.02 34.50 9.69
C GLU A 426 2.94 34.91 10.69
N LYS A 427 3.10 36.07 11.33
CA LYS A 427 2.09 36.61 12.26
C LYS A 427 0.77 36.91 11.57
N ILE A 428 0.81 37.47 10.35
CA ILE A 428 -0.39 37.80 9.57
C ILE A 428 -1.09 36.53 9.07
N ALA A 429 -0.31 35.53 8.62
CA ALA A 429 -0.84 34.26 8.12
C ALA A 429 -1.48 33.41 9.23
N GLY A 430 -1.10 33.61 10.50
CA GLY A 430 -1.73 33.05 11.69
C GLY A 430 -1.54 31.53 11.89
N GLY A 431 -1.02 30.82 10.89
CA GLY A 431 -0.61 29.42 11.00
C GLY A 431 -1.72 28.49 11.50
N VAL A 432 -1.37 27.64 12.46
CA VAL A 432 -2.32 26.68 13.06
C VAL A 432 -3.43 27.36 13.85
N ASP A 433 -3.17 28.50 14.50
CA ASP A 433 -4.21 29.21 15.27
C ASP A 433 -5.31 29.73 14.36
N SER A 434 -4.93 30.35 13.23
CA SER A 434 -5.91 30.75 12.21
C SER A 434 -6.65 29.54 11.62
N ALA A 435 -5.96 28.40 11.43
CA ALA A 435 -6.58 27.17 10.95
C ALA A 435 -7.62 26.59 11.94
N ILE A 436 -7.42 26.76 13.25
CA ILE A 436 -8.39 26.41 14.29
C ILE A 436 -9.58 27.39 14.27
N GLU A 437 -9.31 28.69 14.19
CA GLU A 437 -10.36 29.73 14.16
C GLU A 437 -11.37 29.51 13.02
N ILE A 438 -10.89 29.07 11.85
CA ILE A 438 -11.75 28.75 10.70
C ILE A 438 -12.28 27.29 10.69
N GLY A 439 -11.92 26.48 11.69
CA GLY A 439 -12.41 25.11 11.87
C GLY A 439 -11.86 24.07 10.89
N VAL A 440 -10.68 24.30 10.31
CA VAL A 440 -10.00 23.32 9.43
C VAL A 440 -8.92 22.49 10.15
N VAL A 441 -8.52 22.90 11.34
CA VAL A 441 -7.82 22.09 12.35
C VAL A 441 -8.74 22.03 13.58
N ASP A 442 -8.98 20.84 14.10
CA ASP A 442 -9.89 20.64 15.23
C ASP A 442 -9.24 21.02 16.57
N GLU A 443 -7.96 20.68 16.77
CA GLU A 443 -7.27 20.87 18.05
C GLU A 443 -5.75 20.86 17.86
N LYS A 444 -5.04 21.72 18.62
CA LYS A 444 -3.61 21.54 18.91
C LYS A 444 -3.48 20.57 20.07
N ILE A 445 -2.92 19.39 19.84
CA ILE A 445 -2.82 18.33 20.87
C ILE A 445 -1.42 18.28 21.46
N ASP A 446 -1.33 17.88 22.74
CA ASP A 446 -0.08 17.46 23.35
C ASP A 446 0.42 16.19 22.65
N PRO A 447 1.67 16.17 22.13
CA PRO A 447 2.22 14.98 21.49
C PRO A 447 2.20 13.73 22.36
N SER A 448 2.25 13.87 23.68
CA SER A 448 2.17 12.76 24.63
C SER A 448 0.82 12.04 24.60
N HIS A 449 -0.24 12.72 24.16
CA HIS A 449 -1.60 12.19 24.04
C HIS A 449 -2.00 11.84 22.61
N THR A 450 -1.04 11.76 21.70
CA THR A 450 -1.33 11.48 20.28
C THR A 450 -2.13 10.19 20.12
N ARG A 451 -1.74 9.13 20.81
CA ARG A 451 -2.31 7.78 20.62
C ARG A 451 -3.76 7.71 21.09
N SER A 452 -4.04 8.23 22.27
CA SER A 452 -5.40 8.35 22.82
C SER A 452 -6.29 9.23 21.97
N LYS A 453 -5.83 10.40 21.51
CA LYS A 453 -6.58 11.31 20.64
C LYS A 453 -6.93 10.70 19.27
N LEU A 454 -5.96 10.04 18.62
CA LEU A 454 -6.20 9.33 17.36
C LEU A 454 -7.24 8.22 17.53
N THR A 455 -7.08 7.41 18.59
CA THR A 455 -8.00 6.31 18.90
C THR A 455 -9.41 6.84 19.19
N GLU A 456 -9.54 7.89 19.99
CA GLU A 456 -10.83 8.49 20.32
C GLU A 456 -11.56 8.98 19.06
N ALA A 457 -10.88 9.76 18.22
CA ALA A 457 -11.45 10.31 16.99
C ALA A 457 -11.95 9.22 16.04
N LEU A 458 -11.17 8.15 15.87
CA LEU A 458 -11.54 7.02 15.00
C LEU A 458 -12.63 6.13 15.62
N ALA A 459 -12.66 5.98 16.95
CA ALA A 459 -13.67 5.20 17.66
C ALA A 459 -15.04 5.88 17.73
N GLN A 460 -15.09 7.21 17.75
CA GLN A 460 -16.34 7.98 17.73
C GLN A 460 -16.97 8.04 16.33
N ALA A 461 -16.18 7.87 15.28
CA ALA A 461 -16.65 7.92 13.92
C ALA A 461 -17.33 6.60 13.50
N PRO A 462 -18.46 6.66 12.78
CA PRO A 462 -19.16 5.46 12.33
C PRO A 462 -18.29 4.66 11.35
N ALA A 463 -18.27 3.33 11.50
CA ALA A 463 -17.64 2.45 10.54
C ALA A 463 -18.31 2.58 9.16
N ARG A 464 -17.50 2.73 8.12
CA ARG A 464 -17.93 2.87 6.72
C ARG A 464 -16.97 2.08 5.84
N ARG A 465 -17.39 1.83 4.59
CA ARG A 465 -16.59 1.19 3.56
C ARG A 465 -17.00 1.79 2.21
N GLY A 466 -16.01 2.07 1.37
CA GLY A 466 -16.19 2.56 0.02
C GLY A 466 -17.00 1.60 -0.85
N ARG A 467 -17.74 2.16 -1.81
CA ARG A 467 -18.48 1.40 -2.83
C ARG A 467 -17.84 1.58 -4.20
N HIS A 468 -16.55 1.27 -4.28
CA HIS A 468 -15.77 1.34 -5.52
C HIS A 468 -14.83 0.14 -5.61
N LYS A 469 -14.38 -0.16 -6.83
CA LYS A 469 -13.32 -1.16 -7.05
C LYS A 469 -11.96 -0.58 -6.64
N ASN A 470 -11.00 -1.46 -6.33
CA ASN A 470 -9.62 -1.08 -6.04
C ASN A 470 -8.72 -1.24 -7.28
N ILE A 471 -9.06 -0.49 -8.34
CA ILE A 471 -8.38 -0.60 -9.64
C ILE A 471 -6.89 -0.20 -9.53
N PRO A 472 -5.96 -0.95 -10.18
CA PRO A 472 -4.59 -0.48 -10.38
C PRO A 472 -4.59 0.73 -11.33
N LEU A 473 -4.19 1.93 -10.88
CA LEU A 473 -4.20 3.14 -11.71
C LEU A 473 -2.95 4.00 -11.61
#